data_AF-A0A838HJI6-F1
#
_entry.id   AF-A0A838HJI6-F1
#
_cell.length_a   1.000
_cell.length_b   1.000
_cell.length_c   1.000
_cell.angle_alpha   90.00
_cell.angle_beta   90.00
_cell.angle_gamma   90.00
#
_symmetry.space_group_name_H-M   'P 1'
#
loop_
_entity.id
_entity.type
_entity.pdbx_description
1 polymer ?
#
loop_
_entity_poly.entity_id
_entity_poly.type
_entity_poly.pdbx_seq_one_letter_code
_entity_poly.pdbx_strand_id
1 'polypeptide(L)' 'PTQSPVQGYVDDSGEGRWSLQYAIENAVPAPVLAQSLFARFVSRQEDGFSARAIAALRKEFGGHAIKGKE' A
#
# COMPACT_ATOMS: atom_id res chain seq x y z
N PRO A 1 -24.11 -5.18 -0.69
CA PRO A 1 -22.95 -6.07 -0.82
C PRO A 1 -22.18 -6.17 0.50
N THR A 2 -22.32 -7.29 1.22
CA THR A 2 -21.60 -7.55 2.47
C THR A 2 -20.22 -8.08 2.11
N GLN A 3 -19.21 -7.21 2.09
CA GLN A 3 -17.83 -7.63 1.82
C GLN A 3 -17.28 -8.34 3.05
N SER A 4 -16.64 -9.51 2.86
CA SER A 4 -15.92 -10.21 3.93
C SER A 4 -14.91 -9.26 4.60
N PRO A 5 -14.65 -9.40 5.91
CA PRO A 5 -13.82 -8.45 6.63
C PRO A 5 -12.39 -8.43 6.05
N VAL A 6 -12.02 -7.29 5.48
CA VAL A 6 -10.71 -7.02 4.86
C VAL A 6 -9.78 -6.44 5.91
N GLN A 7 -8.53 -6.89 6.00
CA GLN A 7 -7.50 -6.24 6.80
C GLN A 7 -6.99 -4.99 6.05
N GLY A 8 -6.77 -3.88 6.76
CA GLY A 8 -6.28 -2.63 6.19
C GLY A 8 -4.82 -2.65 5.71
N TYR A 9 -4.35 -3.77 5.16
CA TYR A 9 -2.98 -3.97 4.73
C TYR A 9 -2.87 -3.82 3.20
N VAL A 10 -2.01 -2.91 2.74
CA VAL A 10 -1.70 -2.72 1.33
C VAL A 10 -0.30 -3.25 1.04
N ASP A 11 -0.22 -4.22 0.13
CA ASP A 11 1.04 -4.86 -0.21
C ASP A 11 1.93 -4.00 -1.13
N ASP A 12 3.23 -4.26 -1.11
CA ASP A 12 4.21 -3.67 -2.02
C ASP A 12 5.14 -4.75 -2.59
N SER A 13 5.22 -4.83 -3.92
CA SER A 13 6.02 -5.82 -4.65
C SER A 13 7.52 -5.51 -4.67
N GLY A 14 7.93 -4.36 -4.11
CA GLY A 14 9.33 -3.97 -3.95
C GLY A 14 9.89 -3.03 -5.02
N GLU A 15 9.28 -2.92 -6.20
CA GLU A 15 9.79 -2.06 -7.28
C GLU A 15 9.78 -0.58 -6.86
N GLY A 16 8.76 -0.15 -6.12
CA GLY A 16 8.73 1.21 -5.57
C GLY A 16 9.91 1.48 -4.63
N ARG A 17 10.29 0.50 -3.79
CA ARG A 17 11.44 0.62 -2.87
C ARG A 17 12.74 0.71 -3.66
N TRP A 18 12.90 -0.17 -4.65
CA TRP A 18 14.06 -0.15 -5.53
C TRP A 18 14.19 1.19 -6.25
N SER A 19 13.09 1.73 -6.81
CA SER A 19 13.11 3.03 -7.49
C SER A 19 13.44 4.19 -6.54
N LEU A 20 12.94 4.17 -5.30
CA LEU A 20 13.27 5.20 -4.33
C LEU A 20 14.74 5.11 -3.88
N GLN A 21 15.24 3.90 -3.68
CA GLN A 21 16.64 3.66 -3.34
C GLN A 21 17.57 4.19 -4.44
N TYR A 22 17.25 3.89 -5.70
CA TYR A 22 18.00 4.41 -6.85
C TYR A 22 17.98 5.94 -6.93
N ALA A 23 16.82 6.57 -6.63
CA ALA A 23 16.72 8.02 -6.59
C ALA A 23 17.63 8.63 -5.50
N ILE A 24 17.72 8.01 -4.32
CA ILE A 24 18.62 8.43 -3.23
C ILE A 24 20.08 8.34 -3.67
N GLU A 25 20.49 7.23 -4.27
CA GLU A 25 21.86 6.99 -4.73
C GLU A 25 22.33 8.02 -5.78
N ASN A 26 21.39 8.54 -6.58
CA ASN A 26 21.67 9.51 -7.63
C ASN A 26 21.32 10.95 -7.22
N ALA A 27 20.99 11.20 -5.95
CA ALA A 27 20.54 12.50 -5.44
C ALA A 27 19.38 13.12 -6.25
N VAL A 28 18.47 12.27 -6.76
CA VAL A 28 17.29 12.69 -7.52
C VAL A 28 16.11 12.88 -6.56
N PRO A 29 15.45 14.06 -6.56
CA PRO A 29 14.30 14.29 -5.69
C PRO A 29 13.08 13.48 -6.16
N ALA A 30 12.63 12.53 -5.35
CA ALA A 30 11.44 11.70 -5.60
C ALA A 30 10.39 11.75 -4.46
N PRO A 31 9.90 12.95 -4.07
CA PRO A 31 9.05 13.12 -2.89
C PRO A 31 7.72 12.35 -2.98
N VAL A 32 7.05 12.37 -4.14
CA VAL A 32 5.77 11.67 -4.33
C VAL A 32 5.93 10.15 -4.23
N LEU A 33 7.04 9.60 -4.73
CA LEU A 33 7.34 8.18 -4.63
C LEU A 33 7.58 7.77 -3.17
N ALA A 34 8.34 8.57 -2.43
CA ALA A 34 8.57 8.38 -1.00
C ALA A 34 7.24 8.40 -0.21
N GLN A 35 6.41 9.41 -0.44
CA GLN A 35 5.09 9.50 0.21
C GLN A 35 4.20 8.29 -0.12
N SER A 36 4.22 7.84 -1.38
CA SER A 36 3.43 6.66 -1.80
C SER A 36 3.86 5.38 -1.09
N LEU A 37 5.16 5.17 -0.87
CA LEU A 37 5.68 4.04 -0.09
C LEU A 37 5.31 4.15 1.39
N PHE A 38 5.48 5.34 1.98
CA PHE A 38 5.16 5.55 3.38
C PHE A 38 3.67 5.36 3.67
N ALA A 39 2.77 5.76 2.77
CA ALA A 39 1.34 5.47 2.89
C ALA A 39 1.05 3.95 2.99
N ARG A 40 1.81 3.10 2.27
CA ARG A 40 1.72 1.64 2.38
C ARG A 40 2.28 1.11 3.70
N PHE A 41 3.24 1.80 4.30
CA PHE A 41 3.77 1.41 5.62
C PHE A 41 2.83 1.80 6.75
N VAL A 42 2.16 2.95 6.62
CA VAL A 42 1.10 3.38 7.55
C VAL A 42 -0.02 2.34 7.61
N SER A 43 -0.38 1.74 6.47
CA SER A 43 -1.39 0.66 6.44
C SER A 43 -0.99 -0.61 7.23
N ARG A 44 0.24 -0.71 7.74
CA ARG A 44 0.72 -1.88 8.50
C ARG A 44 0.68 -1.68 10.00
N GLN A 45 0.58 -0.42 10.45
CA GLN A 45 0.69 -0.06 11.86
C GLN A 45 -0.67 -0.08 12.56
N GLU A 46 -1.70 0.43 11.90
CA GLU A 46 -3.06 0.48 12.45
C GLU A 46 -4.07 0.02 11.40
N ASP A 47 -4.97 -0.87 11.79
CA ASP A 47 -6.06 -1.33 10.94
C ASP A 47 -7.18 -0.28 10.88
N GLY A 48 -6.89 0.80 10.16
CA GLY A 48 -7.79 1.92 9.93
C GLY A 48 -8.87 1.62 8.88
N PHE A 49 -10.05 2.20 9.05
CA PHE A 49 -11.15 2.09 8.09
C PHE A 49 -10.73 2.52 6.67
N SER A 50 -9.98 3.62 6.55
CA SER A 50 -9.48 4.11 5.27
C SER A 50 -8.55 3.10 4.57
N ALA A 51 -7.69 2.43 5.33
CA ALA A 51 -6.79 1.43 4.78
C ALA A 51 -7.54 0.17 4.31
N ARG A 52 -8.60 -0.24 5.04
CA ARG A 52 -9.51 -1.31 4.59
C ARG A 52 -10.27 -0.94 3.31
N ALA A 53 -10.78 0.28 3.23
CA ALA A 53 -11.47 0.77 2.04
C ALA A 53 -10.54 0.75 0.82
N ILE A 54 -9.30 1.23 0.98
CA ILE A 54 -8.29 1.21 -0.09
C ILE A 54 -7.94 -0.23 -0.49
N ALA A 55 -7.75 -1.14 0.47
CA ALA A 55 -7.48 -2.55 0.18
C ALA A 55 -8.64 -3.21 -0.58
N ALA A 56 -9.89 -2.95 -0.17
CA ALA A 56 -11.08 -3.45 -0.86
C ALA A 56 -11.19 -2.92 -2.30
N LEU A 57 -10.97 -1.63 -2.53
CA LEU A 57 -10.98 -1.04 -3.88
C LEU A 57 -9.87 -1.61 -4.77
N ARG A 58 -8.67 -1.82 -4.21
CA ARG A 58 -7.56 -2.45 -4.93
C ARG A 58 -7.85 -3.91 -5.32
N LYS A 59 -8.61 -4.64 -4.50
CA LYS A 59 -9.10 -5.97 -4.86
C LYS A 59 -10.12 -5.89 -5.99
N GLU A 60 -11.16 -5.08 -5.82
CA GLU A 60 -12.31 -5.04 -6.71
C GLU A 60 -11.95 -4.53 -8.11
N PHE A 61 -11.12 -3.49 -8.21
CA PHE A 61 -10.79 -2.84 -9.48
C PHE A 61 -9.38 -3.13 -9.99
N GLY A 62 -8.46 -3.49 -9.10
CA GLY A 62 -7.05 -3.69 -9.45
C GLY A 62 -6.59 -5.16 -9.45
N GLY A 63 -7.45 -6.10 -9.05
CA GLY A 63 -7.10 -7.52 -8.95
C GLY A 63 -6.01 -7.83 -7.90
N HIS A 64 -5.72 -6.88 -7.00
CA HIS A 64 -4.70 -7.08 -5.98
C HIS A 64 -5.18 -8.05 -4.90
N ALA A 65 -4.31 -8.99 -4.50
CA ALA A 65 -4.55 -9.82 -3.33
C ALA A 65 -4.66 -8.95 -2.06
N ILE A 66 -5.59 -9.33 -1.19
CA ILE A 66 -5.79 -8.68 0.12
C ILE A 66 -5.63 -9.70 1.24
N LYS A 67 -5.25 -9.22 2.42
CA LYS A 67 -5.26 -10.04 3.64
C LYS A 67 -6.67 -10.04 4.23
N GLY A 68 -7.21 -11.21 4.52
CA GLY A 68 -8.46 -11.36 5.27
C GLY A 68 -8.25 -11.06 6.75
N LYS A 69 -9.28 -10.61 7.45
CA LYS A 69 -9.34 -10.76 8.90
C LYS A 69 -9.82 -12.17 9.22
N GLU A 70 -9.11 -12.85 10.11
CA GLU A 70 -9.67 -14.01 10.83
C GLU A 70 -10.86 -13.57 11.70
#